data_AF-A0A929XID1-F1
#
_entry.id   AF-A0A929XID1-F1
#
_cell.length_a   1.000
_cell.length_b   1.000
_cell.length_c   1.000
_cell.angle_alpha   90.00
_cell.angle_beta   90.00
_cell.angle_gamma   90.00
#
_symmetry.space_group_name_H-M   'P 1'
#
loop_
_entity.id
_entity.type
_entity.pdbx_description
1 polymer ?
#
loop_
_entity_poly.entity_id
_entity_poly.type
_entity_poly.pdbx_seq_one_letter_code
_entity_poly.pdbx_strand_id
1 'polypeptide(L)'
;YGYDLIGQKKLITDDMILEMQKLVDFEDTGHFFMDEKQILRDMIRRKVSQLERVEILQMLAEVAPVSLFTREDQIAPEGVNDHGYAEYRHKMPEIFRLSKVNLNITLRTILSGIPLRALDVMAAGGFLISTYQRELAEAFEDGKELVLVHTPKELKECCSYYLAHEAERDRIRRRGQDKVLAIYDYKNIFGKMIHESLAENRERM
;
A
#
# COMPACT_ATOMS: atom_id res chain seq x y z
N TYR A 1 6.27 5.08 -9.31
CA TYR A 1 5.46 5.31 -8.09
C TYR A 1 5.80 6.67 -7.51
N GLY A 2 4.98 7.22 -6.60
CA GLY A 2 5.22 8.55 -6.01
C GLY A 2 4.72 9.76 -6.81
N TYR A 3 3.87 9.55 -7.83
CA TYR A 3 3.33 10.63 -8.65
C TYR A 3 1.90 10.30 -9.10
N ASP A 4 1.00 11.29 -9.05
CA ASP A 4 -0.39 11.14 -9.50
C ASP A 4 -0.52 11.48 -10.99
N LEU A 5 -0.42 10.45 -11.81
CA LEU A 5 -0.64 10.56 -13.26
C LEU A 5 -2.10 10.82 -13.62
N ILE A 6 -3.05 10.32 -12.84
CA ILE A 6 -4.49 10.35 -13.15
C ILE A 6 -5.10 11.71 -12.76
N GLY A 7 -4.52 12.38 -11.77
CA GLY A 7 -4.86 13.77 -11.43
C GLY A 7 -4.46 14.80 -12.49
N GLN A 8 -3.63 14.44 -13.47
CA GLN A 8 -3.22 15.37 -14.53
C GLN A 8 -4.30 15.52 -15.60
N LYS A 9 -4.79 16.76 -15.77
CA LYS A 9 -5.79 17.12 -16.78
C LYS A 9 -5.38 16.80 -18.22
N LYS A 10 -4.08 16.70 -18.51
CA LYS A 10 -3.58 16.31 -19.83
C LYS A 10 -3.80 14.82 -20.16
N LEU A 11 -3.95 13.97 -19.14
CA LEU A 11 -4.16 12.53 -19.31
C LEU A 11 -5.64 12.18 -19.22
N ILE A 12 -6.32 12.70 -18.20
CA ILE A 12 -7.76 12.55 -18.00
C ILE A 12 -8.40 13.94 -18.01
N THR A 13 -8.93 14.31 -19.18
CA THR A 13 -9.54 15.62 -19.41
C THR A 13 -10.88 15.75 -18.69
N ASP A 14 -11.32 16.99 -18.50
CA ASP A 14 -12.63 17.24 -17.88
C ASP A 14 -13.78 16.74 -18.79
N ASP A 15 -13.60 16.76 -20.12
CA ASP A 15 -14.57 16.21 -21.08
C ASP A 15 -14.75 14.69 -20.93
N MET A 16 -13.65 13.95 -20.72
CA MET A 16 -13.74 12.51 -20.47
C MET A 16 -14.52 12.20 -19.19
N ILE A 17 -14.32 13.02 -18.14
CA ILE A 17 -15.05 12.87 -16.88
C ILE A 17 -16.54 13.20 -17.08
N LEU A 18 -16.88 14.23 -17.85
CA LEU A 18 -18.26 14.58 -18.16
C LEU A 18 -18.96 13.47 -18.97
N GLU A 19 -18.28 12.81 -19.90
CA GLU A 19 -18.85 11.65 -20.60
C GLU A 19 -19.09 10.47 -19.65
N MET A 20 -18.18 10.21 -18.70
CA MET A 20 -18.39 9.18 -17.68
C MET A 20 -19.56 9.50 -16.75
N GLN A 21 -19.74 10.77 -16.40
CA GLN A 21 -20.83 11.22 -15.54
C GLN A 21 -22.20 10.91 -16.14
N LYS A 22 -22.34 10.89 -17.47
CA LYS A 22 -23.59 10.49 -18.15
C LYS A 22 -23.96 9.01 -17.96
N LEU A 23 -23.00 8.18 -17.56
CA LEU A 23 -23.15 6.73 -17.40
C LEU A 23 -23.37 6.30 -15.95
N VAL A 24 -23.23 7.23 -15.00
CA VAL A 24 -23.30 6.97 -13.56
C VAL A 24 -24.35 7.89 -12.96
N ASP A 25 -25.33 7.31 -12.29
CA ASP A 25 -26.33 8.07 -11.54
C ASP A 25 -25.84 8.29 -10.11
N PHE A 26 -25.68 9.55 -9.72
CA PHE A 26 -25.30 9.93 -8.36
C PHE A 26 -26.57 10.38 -7.63
N GLU A 27 -27.09 9.53 -6.75
CA GLU A 27 -28.23 9.91 -5.89
C GLU A 27 -27.81 10.99 -4.89
N ASP A 28 -28.41 12.18 -5.01
CA ASP A 28 -28.29 13.21 -3.99
C ASP A 28 -29.21 12.89 -2.80
N THR A 29 -28.62 12.28 -1.77
CA THR A 29 -29.32 11.97 -0.52
C THR A 29 -29.43 13.18 0.42
N GLY A 30 -28.85 14.34 0.07
CA GLY A 30 -28.86 15.56 0.87
C GLY A 30 -28.05 15.51 2.18
N HIS A 31 -27.44 14.37 2.49
CA HIS A 31 -26.69 14.17 3.74
C HIS A 31 -25.18 14.44 3.61
N PHE A 32 -24.64 14.37 2.40
CA PHE A 32 -23.21 14.52 2.14
C PHE A 32 -22.96 15.30 0.86
N PHE A 33 -22.04 16.27 0.93
CA PHE A 33 -21.50 16.90 -0.28
C PHE A 33 -20.54 15.91 -0.96
N MET A 34 -20.82 15.56 -2.22
CA MET A 34 -19.98 14.68 -3.03
C MET A 34 -19.41 15.43 -4.23
N ASP A 35 -18.08 15.38 -4.40
CA ASP A 35 -17.45 15.81 -5.65
C ASP A 35 -17.48 14.64 -6.64
N GLU A 36 -18.51 14.60 -7.47
CA GLU A 36 -18.73 13.55 -8.49
C GLU A 36 -17.52 13.38 -9.42
N LYS A 37 -16.87 14.48 -9.81
CA LYS A 37 -15.70 14.43 -10.69
C LYS A 37 -14.53 13.74 -10.01
N GLN A 38 -14.31 14.03 -8.73
CA GLN A 38 -13.29 13.36 -7.95
C GLN A 38 -13.61 11.87 -7.75
N ILE A 39 -14.87 11.51 -7.50
CA ILE A 39 -15.30 10.10 -7.39
C ILE A 39 -15.01 9.35 -8.70
N LEU A 40 -15.36 9.91 -9.85
CA LEU A 40 -15.09 9.32 -11.16
C LEU A 40 -13.58 9.15 -11.40
N ARG A 41 -12.76 10.15 -11.02
CA ARG A 41 -11.29 10.02 -11.08
C ARG A 41 -10.78 8.91 -10.16
N ASP A 42 -11.34 8.77 -8.96
CA ASP A 42 -10.95 7.71 -8.03
C ASP A 42 -11.38 6.32 -8.49
N MET A 43 -12.51 6.19 -9.22
CA MET A 43 -12.89 4.96 -9.91
C MET A 43 -11.83 4.55 -10.94
N ILE A 44 -11.33 5.50 -11.75
CA ILE A 44 -10.23 5.26 -12.69
C ILE A 44 -8.96 4.84 -11.94
N ARG A 45 -8.57 5.57 -10.89
CA ARG A 45 -7.41 5.24 -10.05
C ARG A 45 -7.50 3.81 -9.50
N ARG A 46 -8.66 3.41 -9.01
CA ARG A 46 -8.92 2.05 -8.52
C ARG A 46 -8.77 1.02 -9.64
N LYS A 47 -9.35 1.27 -10.82
CA LYS A 47 -9.26 0.37 -11.96
C LYS A 47 -7.83 0.21 -12.45
N VAL A 48 -7.08 1.29 -12.58
CA VAL A 48 -5.65 1.25 -12.93
C VAL A 48 -4.86 0.46 -11.89
N SER A 49 -5.10 0.71 -10.59
CA SER A 49 -4.43 -0.04 -9.52
C SER A 49 -4.70 -1.54 -9.60
N GLN A 50 -5.92 -1.94 -9.97
CA GLN A 50 -6.27 -3.34 -10.16
C GLN A 50 -5.46 -3.95 -11.31
N LEU A 51 -5.50 -3.32 -12.49
CA LEU A 51 -4.80 -3.81 -13.69
C LEU A 51 -3.29 -3.92 -13.45
N GLU A 52 -2.67 -2.89 -12.90
CA GLU A 52 -1.23 -2.90 -12.59
C GLU A 52 -0.86 -4.01 -11.61
N ARG A 53 -1.68 -4.25 -10.57
CA ARG A 53 -1.39 -5.33 -9.61
C ARG A 53 -1.52 -6.71 -10.23
N VAL A 54 -2.48 -6.92 -11.13
CA VAL A 54 -2.60 -8.19 -11.87
C VAL A 54 -1.32 -8.43 -12.68
N GLU A 55 -0.89 -7.44 -13.47
CA GLU A 55 0.32 -7.53 -14.29
C GLU A 55 1.58 -7.76 -13.43
N ILE A 56 1.71 -7.02 -12.32
CA ILE A 56 2.84 -7.18 -11.40
C ILE A 56 2.88 -8.58 -10.79
N LEU A 57 1.75 -9.11 -10.33
CA LEU A 57 1.71 -10.42 -9.70
C LEU A 57 2.02 -11.54 -10.70
N GLN A 58 1.52 -11.45 -11.93
CA GLN A 58 1.86 -12.40 -13.00
C GLN A 58 3.35 -12.33 -13.35
N MET A 59 3.90 -11.13 -13.51
CA MET A 59 5.32 -10.90 -13.77
C MET A 59 6.21 -11.46 -12.64
N LEU A 60 5.77 -11.38 -11.38
CA LEU A 60 6.49 -11.95 -10.23
C LEU A 60 6.34 -13.48 -10.16
N ALA A 61 5.20 -14.03 -10.59
CA ALA A 61 4.97 -15.48 -10.65
C ALA A 61 5.93 -16.20 -11.61
N GLU A 62 6.45 -15.50 -12.63
CA GLU A 62 7.51 -16.00 -13.51
C GLU A 62 8.86 -16.19 -12.79
N VAL A 63 9.07 -15.51 -11.66
CA VAL A 63 10.36 -15.49 -10.93
C VAL A 63 10.33 -16.44 -9.75
N ALA A 64 9.23 -16.45 -9.00
CA ALA A 64 9.09 -17.23 -7.78
C ALA A 64 7.61 -17.53 -7.49
N PRO A 65 7.30 -18.56 -6.67
CA PRO A 65 5.94 -18.79 -6.23
C PRO A 65 5.36 -17.57 -5.50
N VAL A 66 4.27 -17.03 -6.03
CA VAL A 66 3.53 -15.91 -5.42
C VAL A 66 2.28 -16.47 -4.74
N SER A 67 2.06 -16.05 -3.50
CA SER A 67 0.85 -16.37 -2.74
C SER A 67 -0.02 -15.13 -2.60
N LEU A 68 -1.29 -15.24 -2.95
CA LEU A 68 -2.31 -14.22 -2.79
C LEU A 68 -3.35 -14.68 -1.77
N PHE A 69 -3.63 -13.82 -0.80
CA PHE A 69 -4.73 -13.99 0.15
C PHE A 69 -5.77 -12.94 -0.19
N THR A 70 -6.95 -13.38 -0.64
CA THR A 70 -8.01 -12.50 -1.13
C THR A 70 -9.39 -13.04 -0.75
N ARG A 71 -10.44 -12.26 -1.01
CA ARG A 71 -11.83 -12.69 -0.76
C ARG A 71 -12.28 -13.69 -1.82
N GLU A 72 -13.28 -14.50 -1.47
CA GLU A 72 -13.83 -15.57 -2.32
C GLU A 72 -14.43 -15.08 -3.65
N ASP A 73 -14.78 -13.79 -3.75
CA ASP A 73 -15.34 -13.16 -4.95
C ASP A 73 -14.26 -12.63 -5.92
N GLN A 74 -12.99 -12.82 -5.59
CA GLN A 74 -11.87 -12.34 -6.39
C GLN A 74 -11.17 -13.50 -7.10
N ILE A 75 -10.75 -13.27 -8.34
CA ILE A 75 -10.02 -14.27 -9.13
C ILE A 75 -8.53 -13.94 -9.05
N ALA A 76 -7.72 -14.88 -8.57
CA ALA A 76 -6.27 -14.74 -8.59
C ALA A 76 -5.74 -14.69 -10.03
N PRO A 77 -4.72 -13.86 -10.32
CA PRO A 77 -4.06 -13.86 -11.62
C PRO A 77 -3.44 -15.22 -11.96
N GLU A 78 -3.27 -15.50 -13.24
CA GLU A 78 -2.59 -16.72 -13.70
C GLU A 78 -1.19 -16.85 -13.10
N GLY A 79 -0.82 -18.07 -12.68
CA GLY A 79 0.46 -18.36 -12.03
C GLY A 79 0.56 -17.96 -10.55
N VAL A 80 -0.46 -17.30 -9.99
CA VAL A 80 -0.51 -16.90 -8.58
C VAL A 80 -1.30 -17.92 -7.77
N ASN A 81 -0.74 -18.35 -6.63
CA ASN A 81 -1.42 -19.28 -5.73
C ASN A 81 -2.44 -18.54 -4.87
N ASP A 82 -3.72 -18.84 -5.06
CA ASP A 82 -4.79 -18.32 -4.22
C ASP A 82 -4.94 -19.14 -2.94
N HIS A 83 -4.93 -18.46 -1.79
CA HIS A 83 -5.13 -19.05 -0.47
C HIS A 83 -6.44 -18.60 0.20
N GLY A 84 -7.26 -17.82 -0.51
CA GLY A 84 -8.51 -17.29 0.02
C GLY A 84 -8.32 -16.32 1.19
N TYR A 85 -9.36 -16.22 2.02
CA TYR A 85 -9.42 -15.18 3.05
C TYR A 85 -8.49 -15.48 4.24
N ALA A 86 -7.65 -14.50 4.57
CA ALA A 86 -6.86 -14.48 5.80
C ALA A 86 -7.47 -13.53 6.82
N GLU A 87 -7.74 -14.05 8.02
CA GLU A 87 -8.20 -13.24 9.15
C GLU A 87 -7.08 -12.28 9.61
N TYR A 88 -7.45 -11.02 9.84
CA TYR A 88 -6.50 -9.93 10.01
C TYR A 88 -5.67 -9.99 11.29
N ARG A 89 -6.25 -10.40 12.42
CA ARG A 89 -5.60 -10.31 13.75
C ARG A 89 -4.63 -11.45 14.02
N HIS A 90 -4.91 -12.64 13.50
CA HIS A 90 -4.16 -13.85 13.84
C HIS A 90 -3.46 -14.46 12.62
N LYS A 91 -4.17 -14.62 11.49
CA LYS A 91 -3.56 -15.27 10.31
C LYS A 91 -2.59 -14.36 9.57
N MET A 92 -2.95 -13.09 9.36
CA MET A 92 -2.09 -12.17 8.60
C MET A 92 -0.70 -11.96 9.23
N PRO A 93 -0.54 -11.76 10.55
CA PRO A 93 0.78 -11.65 11.16
C PRO A 93 1.65 -12.89 10.96
N GLU A 94 1.07 -14.10 11.01
CA GLU A 94 1.78 -15.35 10.74
C GLU A 94 2.22 -15.41 9.27
N ILE A 95 1.33 -15.09 8.34
CA ILE A 95 1.63 -15.03 6.90
C ILE A 95 2.79 -14.06 6.64
N PHE A 96 2.73 -12.86 7.23
CA PHE A 96 3.77 -11.85 7.04
C PHE A 96 5.14 -12.30 7.55
N ARG A 97 5.17 -12.95 8.72
CA ARG A 97 6.39 -13.47 9.33
C ARG A 97 6.98 -14.65 8.56
N LEU A 98 6.13 -15.53 8.04
CA LEU A 98 6.54 -16.75 7.33
C LEU A 98 6.87 -16.50 5.85
N SER A 99 6.40 -15.38 5.29
CA SER A 99 6.72 -14.98 3.92
C SER A 99 8.14 -14.43 3.83
N LYS A 100 8.92 -14.93 2.86
CA LYS A 100 10.28 -14.42 2.60
C LYS A 100 10.26 -12.94 2.19
N VAL A 101 9.31 -12.57 1.34
CA VAL A 101 9.13 -11.21 0.83
C VAL A 101 7.64 -10.86 0.92
N ASN A 102 7.33 -9.74 1.57
CA ASN A 102 5.98 -9.18 1.61
C ASN A 102 5.91 -7.93 0.74
N LEU A 103 4.80 -7.79 0.02
CA LEU A 103 4.61 -6.71 -0.94
C LEU A 103 3.60 -5.69 -0.40
N ASN A 104 3.95 -4.41 -0.48
CA ASN A 104 2.99 -3.32 -0.37
C ASN A 104 2.96 -2.50 -1.67
N ILE A 105 1.98 -2.80 -2.53
CA ILE A 105 1.72 -2.05 -3.76
C ILE A 105 0.58 -1.07 -3.48
N THR A 106 0.88 0.21 -3.29
CA THR A 106 -0.12 1.19 -2.84
C THR A 106 -1.17 1.51 -3.92
N LEU A 107 -2.42 1.74 -3.51
CA LEU A 107 -3.49 2.18 -4.44
C LEU A 107 -3.17 3.55 -5.01
N ARG A 108 -3.53 3.80 -6.27
CA ARG A 108 -3.37 5.11 -6.92
C ARG A 108 -4.22 6.21 -6.29
N THR A 109 -5.26 5.86 -5.53
CA THR A 109 -6.07 6.81 -4.74
C THR A 109 -5.35 7.30 -3.48
N ILE A 110 -4.32 6.58 -3.02
CA ILE A 110 -3.52 6.98 -1.85
C ILE A 110 -2.36 7.83 -2.37
N LEU A 111 -2.59 9.15 -2.33
CA LEU A 111 -1.63 10.14 -2.84
C LEU A 111 -0.43 10.32 -1.90
N SER A 112 -0.64 10.08 -0.62
CA SER A 112 0.36 10.26 0.42
C SER A 112 0.00 9.47 1.68
N GLY A 113 0.93 9.37 2.63
CA GLY A 113 0.75 8.74 3.93
C GLY A 113 1.46 7.40 4.07
N ILE A 114 1.59 6.94 5.32
CA ILE A 114 2.19 5.65 5.66
C ILE A 114 1.12 4.56 5.50
N PRO A 115 1.30 3.57 4.61
CA PRO A 115 0.34 2.48 4.48
C PRO A 115 0.30 1.64 5.76
N LEU A 116 -0.89 1.40 6.31
CA LEU A 116 -1.06 0.51 7.47
C LEU A 116 -0.43 -0.87 7.21
N ARG A 117 -0.55 -1.39 5.97
CA ARG A 117 0.08 -2.64 5.54
C ARG A 117 1.59 -2.67 5.76
N ALA A 118 2.28 -1.54 5.57
CA ALA A 118 3.71 -1.47 5.78
C ALA A 118 4.05 -1.67 7.27
N LEU A 119 3.29 -1.00 8.15
CA LEU A 119 3.44 -1.15 9.60
C LEU A 119 3.09 -2.56 10.06
N ASP A 120 1.99 -3.14 9.60
CA ASP A 120 1.56 -4.50 9.97
C ASP A 120 2.60 -5.57 9.63
N VAL A 121 3.13 -5.52 8.40
CA VAL A 121 4.16 -6.45 7.92
C VAL A 121 5.42 -6.36 8.78
N MET A 122 5.93 -5.13 8.97
CA MET A 122 7.16 -4.91 9.72
C MET A 122 6.98 -5.24 11.21
N ALA A 123 5.85 -4.86 11.83
CA ALA A 123 5.53 -5.22 13.21
C ALA A 123 5.48 -6.74 13.43
N ALA A 124 4.92 -7.48 12.47
CA ALA A 124 4.88 -8.94 12.49
C ALA A 124 6.27 -9.59 12.28
N GLY A 125 7.29 -8.80 11.91
CA GLY A 125 8.65 -9.27 11.64
C GLY A 125 8.86 -9.75 10.21
N GLY A 126 7.96 -9.39 9.29
CA GLY A 126 8.08 -9.68 7.86
C GLY A 126 9.03 -8.71 7.16
N PHE A 127 9.77 -9.20 6.17
CA PHE A 127 10.55 -8.34 5.27
C PHE A 127 9.61 -7.66 4.26
N LEU A 128 9.71 -6.34 4.13
CA LEU A 128 8.82 -5.53 3.30
C LEU A 128 9.55 -4.94 2.09
N ILE A 129 8.97 -5.15 0.90
CA ILE A 129 9.21 -4.32 -0.28
C ILE A 129 7.93 -3.52 -0.56
N SER A 130 8.04 -2.20 -0.63
CA SER A 130 6.92 -1.30 -0.85
C SER A 130 7.15 -0.40 -2.06
N THR A 131 6.08 -0.11 -2.80
CA THR A 131 6.11 1.02 -3.74
C THR A 131 6.38 2.32 -2.99
N TYR A 132 7.18 3.20 -3.58
CA TYR A 132 7.54 4.48 -2.98
C TYR A 132 6.31 5.32 -2.63
N GLN A 133 6.30 5.81 -1.39
CA GLN A 133 5.38 6.80 -0.84
C GLN A 133 6.20 7.79 -0.01
N ARG A 134 5.93 9.09 -0.16
CA ARG A 134 6.78 10.15 0.41
C ARG A 134 6.91 10.02 1.93
N GLU A 135 5.79 9.94 2.64
CA GLU A 135 5.76 9.86 4.11
C GLU A 135 6.35 8.54 4.62
N LEU A 136 6.28 7.46 3.81
CA LEU A 136 6.96 6.21 4.14
C LEU A 136 8.48 6.37 4.04
N ALA A 137 8.98 7.09 3.02
CA ALA A 137 10.41 7.39 2.84
C ALA A 137 10.94 8.43 3.85
N GLU A 138 10.08 9.34 4.33
CA GLU A 138 10.41 10.26 5.41
C GLU A 138 10.51 9.51 6.76
N ALA A 139 9.64 8.50 6.95
CA ALA A 139 9.59 7.72 8.18
C ALA A 139 10.64 6.61 8.26
N PHE A 140 11.01 5.99 7.14
CA PHE A 140 11.87 4.80 7.07
C PHE A 140 12.99 4.95 6.05
N GLU A 141 14.16 4.41 6.37
CA GLU A 141 15.31 4.45 5.48
C GLU A 141 15.33 3.22 4.55
N ASP A 142 15.37 3.50 3.24
CA ASP A 142 15.44 2.50 2.19
C ASP A 142 16.71 1.63 2.28
N GLY A 143 16.57 0.33 2.04
CA GLY A 143 17.63 -0.67 2.19
C GLY A 143 18.07 -0.92 3.64
N LYS A 144 17.43 -0.28 4.62
CA LYS A 144 17.79 -0.38 6.04
C LYS A 144 16.68 -0.92 6.93
N GLU A 145 15.46 -0.41 6.78
CA GLU A 145 14.28 -0.88 7.52
C GLU A 145 13.23 -1.54 6.63
N LEU A 146 13.19 -1.16 5.36
CA LEU A 146 12.36 -1.73 4.31
C LEU A 146 13.04 -1.45 2.97
N VAL A 147 12.46 -1.96 1.88
CA VAL A 147 12.90 -1.64 0.52
C VAL A 147 11.83 -0.84 -0.21
N LEU A 148 12.21 0.28 -0.81
CA LEU A 148 11.36 1.12 -1.64
C LEU A 148 11.65 0.88 -3.12
N VAL A 149 10.60 0.80 -3.91
CA VAL A 149 10.70 0.66 -5.37
C VAL A 149 9.86 1.70 -6.09
N HIS A 150 10.36 2.17 -7.23
CA HIS A 150 9.75 3.21 -8.04
C HIS A 150 9.11 2.67 -9.32
N THR A 151 9.48 1.47 -9.76
CA THR A 151 8.93 0.84 -10.97
C THR A 151 8.60 -0.64 -10.76
N PRO A 152 7.67 -1.23 -11.56
CA PRO A 152 7.46 -2.68 -11.59
C PRO A 152 8.74 -3.47 -11.90
N LYS A 153 9.61 -2.93 -12.77
CA LYS A 153 10.90 -3.54 -13.09
C LYS A 153 11.81 -3.65 -11.87
N GLU A 154 11.99 -2.55 -11.14
CA GLU A 154 12.73 -2.55 -9.87
C GLU A 154 12.12 -3.52 -8.86
N LEU A 155 10.79 -3.59 -8.79
CA LEU A 155 10.11 -4.57 -7.92
C LEU A 155 10.52 -6.01 -8.26
N LYS A 156 10.50 -6.39 -9.55
CA LYS A 156 10.93 -7.73 -10.01
C LYS A 156 12.38 -8.01 -9.64
N GLU A 157 13.26 -7.05 -9.88
CA GLU A 157 14.70 -7.14 -9.60
C GLU A 157 14.97 -7.27 -8.10
N CYS A 158 14.35 -6.43 -7.27
CA CYS A 158 14.47 -6.50 -5.82
C CYS A 158 13.89 -7.81 -5.25
N CYS A 159 12.74 -8.28 -5.72
CA CYS A 159 12.20 -9.58 -5.32
C CYS A 159 13.20 -10.71 -5.62
N SER A 160 13.74 -10.74 -6.84
CA SER A 160 14.73 -11.75 -7.26
C SER A 160 15.99 -11.69 -6.39
N TYR A 161 16.54 -10.48 -6.18
CA TYR A 161 17.72 -10.24 -5.37
C TYR A 161 17.50 -10.69 -3.93
N TYR A 162 16.49 -10.16 -3.25
CA TYR A 162 16.32 -10.44 -1.82
C TYR A 162 15.91 -11.87 -1.54
N LEU A 163 15.32 -12.62 -2.48
CA LEU A 163 15.12 -14.06 -2.31
C LEU A 163 16.43 -14.84 -2.15
N ALA A 164 17.50 -14.42 -2.82
CA ALA A 164 18.83 -15.01 -2.72
C ALA A 164 19.70 -14.48 -1.57
N HIS A 165 19.36 -13.32 -0.99
CA HIS A 165 20.18 -12.61 0.01
C HIS A 165 19.57 -12.67 1.42
N GLU A 166 19.50 -13.87 1.99
CA GLU A 166 18.82 -14.12 3.27
C GLU A 166 19.38 -13.31 4.45
N ALA A 167 20.70 -13.24 4.61
CA ALA A 167 21.31 -12.52 5.73
C ALA A 167 21.02 -11.01 5.68
N GLU A 168 21.02 -10.42 4.48
CA GLU A 168 20.69 -9.01 4.30
C GLU A 168 19.20 -8.76 4.56
N ARG A 169 18.34 -9.60 3.98
CA ARG A 169 16.89 -9.57 4.18
C ARG A 169 16.50 -9.66 5.66
N ASP A 170 17.16 -10.54 6.40
CA ASP A 170 16.93 -10.72 7.84
C ASP A 170 17.41 -9.50 8.66
N ARG A 171 18.53 -8.87 8.30
CA ARG A 171 18.96 -7.61 8.93
C ARG A 171 17.95 -6.49 8.72
N ILE A 172 17.48 -6.32 7.49
CA ILE A 172 16.50 -5.26 7.14
C ILE A 172 15.19 -5.49 7.89
N ARG A 173 14.62 -6.71 7.84
CA ARG A 173 13.33 -6.98 8.51
C ARG A 173 13.39 -6.76 10.01
N ARG A 174 14.50 -7.12 10.68
CA ARG A 174 14.69 -6.91 12.12
C ARG A 174 14.71 -5.42 12.45
N ARG A 175 15.48 -4.63 11.71
CA ARG A 175 15.54 -3.18 11.92
C ARG A 175 14.19 -2.49 11.65
N GLY A 176 13.46 -2.92 10.62
CA GLY A 176 12.09 -2.48 10.37
C GLY A 176 11.17 -2.79 11.54
N GLN A 177 11.21 -4.03 12.05
CA GLN A 177 10.43 -4.45 13.21
C GLN A 177 10.76 -3.64 14.46
N ASP A 178 12.05 -3.50 14.80
CA ASP A 178 12.51 -2.76 15.97
C ASP A 178 12.00 -1.32 15.96
N LYS A 179 12.12 -0.65 14.80
CA LYS A 179 11.65 0.73 14.63
C LYS A 179 10.13 0.85 14.75
N VAL A 180 9.39 -0.07 14.14
CA VAL A 180 7.92 -0.07 14.22
C VAL A 180 7.44 -0.29 15.65
N LEU A 181 8.02 -1.24 16.39
CA LEU A 181 7.64 -1.49 17.79
C LEU A 181 8.07 -0.35 18.72
N ALA A 182 9.20 0.30 18.46
CA ALA A 182 9.68 1.42 19.27
C ALA A 182 8.86 2.71 19.05
N ILE A 183 8.49 3.01 17.81
CA ILE A 183 7.90 4.32 17.45
C ILE A 183 6.40 4.22 17.19
N TYR A 184 5.95 3.15 16.52
CA TYR A 184 4.61 3.03 15.95
C TYR A 184 3.67 2.09 16.71
N ASP A 185 4.08 1.56 17.88
CA ASP A 185 3.18 0.89 18.81
C ASP A 185 2.08 1.89 19.26
N TYR A 186 0.83 1.43 19.32
CA TYR A 186 -0.31 2.22 19.77
C TYR A 186 -0.08 2.91 21.11
N LYS A 187 0.62 2.26 22.05
CA LYS A 187 0.94 2.85 23.37
C LYS A 187 1.81 4.09 23.25
N ASN A 188 2.67 4.14 22.23
CA ASN A 188 3.60 5.24 21.99
C ASN A 188 2.95 6.35 21.17
N ILE A 189 2.26 5.99 20.07
CA ILE A 189 1.60 6.96 19.19
C ILE A 189 0.41 7.64 19.85
N PHE A 190 -0.43 6.88 20.56
CA PHE A 190 -1.66 7.45 21.11
C PHE A 190 -1.38 8.56 22.12
N GLY A 191 -0.38 8.37 22.99
CA GLY A 191 0.06 9.41 23.92
C GLY A 191 0.54 10.67 23.21
N LYS A 192 1.32 10.52 22.13
CA LYS A 192 1.81 11.63 21.32
C LYS A 192 0.67 12.40 20.66
N MET A 193 -0.28 11.69 20.03
CA MET A 193 -1.44 12.30 19.37
C MET A 193 -2.30 13.14 20.34
N ILE A 194 -2.58 12.60 21.53
CA ILE A 194 -3.33 13.32 22.56
C ILE A 194 -2.56 14.55 23.04
N HIS A 195 -1.27 14.41 23.29
CA HIS A 195 -0.44 15.53 23.74
C HIS A 195 -0.39 16.67 22.71
N GLU A 196 -0.16 16.35 21.44
CA GLU A 196 -0.13 17.34 20.35
C GLU A 196 -1.48 18.04 20.16
N SER A 197 -2.59 17.28 20.19
CA SER A 197 -3.94 17.85 20.09
C SER A 197 -4.27 18.81 21.24
N LEU A 198 -3.79 18.52 22.45
CA LEU A 198 -3.98 19.41 23.60
C LEU A 198 -3.08 20.64 23.56
N ALA A 199 -1.88 20.54 22.97
CA ALA A 199 -0.96 21.67 22.80
C ALA A 199 -1.48 22.68 21.76
N GLU A 200 -1.95 22.20 20.60
CA GLU A 200 -2.51 23.08 19.55
C GLU A 200 -3.75 23.85 20.01
N ASN A 201 -4.57 23.27 20.89
CA ASN A 201 -5.73 23.94 21.46
C ASN A 201 -5.36 25.07 22.43
N ARG A 202 -4.19 25.01 23.07
CA ARG A 202 -3.71 26.09 23.96
C ARG A 202 -3.12 27.27 23.21
N GLU A 203 -2.58 27.06 22.01
CA GLU A 203 -2.05 28.13 21.15
C GLU A 203 -3.14 28.87 20.38
N ARG A 204 -4.35 28.31 20.30
CA ARG A 204 -5.53 28.91 19.65
C ARG A 204 -6.48 29.65 20.60
N MET A 205 -6.20 29.64 21.91
CA MET A 205 -6.93 30.38 22.96
C MET A 205 -6.14 31.60 23.41
#